data_AF-A0A2E0GY84-F1
#
_entry.id   AF-A0A2E0GY84-F1
#
_cell.length_a   1.000
_cell.length_b   1.000
_cell.length_c   1.000
_cell.angle_alpha   90.00
_cell.angle_beta   90.00
_cell.angle_gamma   90.00
#
_symmetry.space_group_name_H-M   'P 1'
#
loop_
_entity.id
_entity.type
_entity.pdbx_description
1 polymer ?
#
loop_
_entity_poly.entity_id
_entity_poly.type
_entity_poly.pdbx_seq_one_letter_code
_entity_poly.pdbx_strand_id
1 'polypeptide(L)' 'MTETIIAIVLVGFFFLALSLRIILIKDGEFKGTCASQNPFLNTEGKECGYCGKVVSPGADCKKA' A
#
# COMPACT_ATOMS: atom_id res chain seq x y z
N MET A 1 11.53 28.39 9.23
CA MET A 1 10.77 27.99 10.42
C MET A 1 9.34 27.59 10.07
N THR A 2 8.57 28.45 9.39
CA THR A 2 7.20 28.14 8.97
C THR A 2 7.13 27.02 7.92
N GLU A 3 7.97 27.08 6.88
CA GLU A 3 8.09 26.07 5.82
C GLU A 3 8.28 24.65 6.37
N THR A 4 9.20 24.49 7.32
CA THR A 4 9.51 23.21 7.97
C THR A 4 8.35 22.67 8.80
N ILE A 5 7.59 23.55 9.48
CA ILE A 5 6.41 23.15 10.25
C ILE A 5 5.31 22.65 9.31
N ILE A 6 5.07 23.36 8.20
CA ILE A 6 4.08 22.96 7.20
C ILE A 6 4.46 21.60 6.59
N ALA A 7 5.72 21.39 6.25
CA ALA A 7 6.19 20.11 5.70
C ALA A 7 5.95 18.93 6.67
N ILE A 8 6.28 19.10 7.95
CA ILE A 8 6.06 18.07 8.97
C ILE A 8 4.57 17.77 9.13
N VAL A 9 3.71 18.79 9.17
CA VAL A 9 2.26 18.62 9.28
C VAL A 9 1.71 17.87 8.07
N LEU A 10 2.14 18.21 6.85
CA LEU A 10 1.69 17.55 5.62
C LEU A 10 2.07 16.07 5.57
N VAL A 11 3.33 15.75 5.92
CA VAL A 11 3.81 14.36 5.97
C VAL A 11 3.09 13.59 7.06
N GLY A 12 2.94 14.16 8.25
CA GLY A 12 2.19 13.55 9.36
C GLY A 12 0.73 13.28 9.01
N PHE A 13 0.08 14.24 8.35
CA PHE A 13 -1.30 14.10 7.88
C PHE A 13 -1.44 12.99 6.83
N PHE A 14 -0.49 12.86 5.91
CA PHE A 14 -0.49 11.80 4.91
C PHE A 14 -0.47 10.40 5.56
N PHE A 15 0.42 10.19 6.54
CA PHE A 15 0.46 8.90 7.26
C PHE A 15 -0.78 8.66 8.12
N LEU A 16 -1.32 9.70 8.77
CA LEU A 16 -2.59 9.59 9.49
C LEU A 16 -3.74 9.17 8.56
N ALA A 17 -3.85 9.80 7.39
CA ALA A 17 -4.88 9.48 6.40
C ALA A 17 -4.73 8.05 5.86
N LEU A 18 -3.51 7.58 5.60
CA LEU A 18 -3.26 6.19 5.18
C LEU A 18 -3.66 5.18 6.27
N SER A 19 -3.32 5.44 7.53
CA SER A 19 -3.67 4.56 8.65
C SER A 19 -5.18 4.49 8.88
N LEU A 20 -5.87 5.62 8.81
CA LEU A 20 -7.34 5.67 8.91
C LEU A 20 -7.99 4.84 7.81
N ARG A 21 -7.44 4.91 6.58
CA ARG A 21 -7.96 4.13 5.46
C ARG A 21 -7.88 2.61 5.72
N ILE A 22 -6.82 2.12 6.33
CA ILE A 22 -6.65 0.69 6.65
C ILE A 22 -7.68 0.25 7.70
N ILE A 23 -7.89 1.06 8.74
CA ILE A 23 -8.84 0.74 9.82
C ILE A 23 -10.29 0.75 9.32
N LEU A 24 -10.61 1.63 8.36
CA LEU A 24 -11.96 1.74 7.79
C LEU A 24 -12.23 0.76 6.65
N ILE A 25 -11.20 0.15 6.05
CA ILE A 25 -11.36 -0.88 5.02
C ILE A 25 -11.57 -2.23 5.70
N LYS A 26 -12.63 -2.93 5.26
CA LYS A 26 -12.93 -4.31 5.66
C LYS A 26 -11.73 -5.21 5.31
N ASP A 27 -11.25 -5.96 6.30
CA ASP A 27 -10.05 -6.83 6.26
C ASP A 27 -8.69 -6.13 6.24
N GLY A 28 -8.63 -4.81 6.46
CA GLY A 28 -7.37 -4.09 6.65
C GLY A 28 -6.45 -4.12 5.42
N GLU A 29 -7.02 -4.35 4.23
CA GLU A 29 -6.23 -4.50 3.01
C GLU A 29 -5.71 -3.14 2.49
N PHE A 30 -4.47 -3.14 2.02
CA PHE A 30 -3.95 -2.06 1.20
C PHE A 30 -4.63 -2.10 -0.17
N LYS A 31 -5.47 -1.11 -0.51
CA LYS A 31 -6.13 -1.02 -1.84
C LYS A 31 -5.57 0.14 -2.65
N GLY A 32 -5.01 -0.16 -3.82
CA GLY A 32 -4.55 0.85 -4.79
C GLY A 32 -3.28 1.60 -4.39
N THR A 33 -2.48 1.03 -3.48
CA THR A 33 -1.14 1.53 -3.16
C THR A 33 -0.09 0.54 -3.68
N CYS A 34 1.18 0.93 -3.77
CA CYS A 34 2.25 0.01 -4.16
C CYS A 34 2.32 -1.25 -3.27
N ALA A 35 1.92 -1.13 -1.99
CA ALA A 35 1.88 -2.25 -1.04
C ALA A 35 0.82 -3.32 -1.41
N SER A 36 -0.26 -2.94 -2.09
CA SER A 36 -1.33 -3.87 -2.52
C SER A 36 -0.85 -4.93 -3.53
N GLN A 37 0.26 -4.68 -4.22
CA GLN A 37 0.83 -5.58 -5.21
C GLN A 37 1.95 -6.46 -4.63
N ASN A 38 2.28 -6.30 -3.34
CA ASN A 38 3.33 -7.07 -2.70
C ASN A 38 2.88 -8.54 -2.48
N PRO A 39 3.63 -9.55 -2.93
CA PRO A 39 3.27 -10.97 -2.74
C PRO A 39 3.11 -11.43 -1.30
N PHE A 40 3.69 -10.71 -0.35
CA PHE A 40 3.51 -10.99 1.08
C PHE A 40 2.22 -10.40 1.67
N LEU A 41 1.64 -9.39 1.02
CA LEU A 41 0.44 -8.69 1.50
C LEU A 41 -0.80 -9.01 0.67
N ASN A 42 -0.63 -9.43 -0.59
CA ASN A 42 -1.69 -9.88 -1.47
C ASN A 42 -1.90 -11.39 -1.28
N THR A 43 -2.60 -11.76 -0.20
CA THR A 43 -2.92 -13.15 0.15
C THR A 43 -4.05 -13.74 -0.70
N GLU A 44 -4.83 -12.90 -1.38
CA GLU A 44 -6.01 -13.30 -2.16
C GLU A 44 -5.68 -13.71 -3.60
N GLY A 45 -4.40 -13.69 -4.00
CA GLY A 45 -4.03 -14.12 -5.35
C GLY A 45 -4.36 -13.10 -6.45
N LYS A 46 -4.56 -11.81 -6.12
CA LYS A 46 -4.98 -10.81 -7.11
C LYS A 46 -3.89 -10.56 -8.16
N GLU A 47 -4.28 -10.24 -9.39
CA GLU A 47 -3.35 -9.85 -10.45
C GLU A 47 -2.61 -8.55 -10.11
N CYS A 48 -1.31 -8.52 -10.36
CA CYS A 48 -0.48 -7.33 -10.21
C CYS A 48 -0.83 -6.33 -11.31
N GLY A 49 -1.41 -5.18 -10.96
CA GLY A 49 -1.79 -4.14 -11.92
C GLY A 49 -0.62 -3.53 -12.71
N TYR A 50 0.62 -3.73 -12.26
CA TYR A 50 1.82 -3.27 -12.96
C TYR A 50 2.32 -4.26 -14.03
N CYS A 51 2.27 -5.58 -13.78
CA CYS A 51 2.85 -6.59 -14.67
C CYS A 51 1.86 -7.66 -15.17
N GLY A 52 0.61 -7.64 -14.71
CA GLY A 52 -0.47 -8.54 -15.12
C GLY A 52 -0.37 -9.97 -14.59
N LYS A 53 0.65 -10.32 -13.80
CA LYS A 53 0.78 -11.68 -13.23
C LYS A 53 -0.10 -11.85 -11.99
N VAL A 54 -0.74 -13.00 -11.88
CA VAL A 54 -1.40 -13.46 -10.64
C VAL A 54 -0.35 -13.54 -9.53
N VAL A 55 -0.54 -12.79 -8.45
CA VAL A 55 0.42 -12.72 -7.35
C VAL A 55 0.14 -13.86 -6.38
N SER A 56 0.98 -14.90 -6.37
CA SER A 56 0.84 -15.97 -5.38
C SER A 56 1.39 -15.55 -4.00
N PRO A 57 0.69 -15.85 -2.90
CA PRO A 57 1.14 -15.51 -1.55
C PRO A 57 2.51 -16.14 -1.25
N GLY A 58 3.48 -15.34 -0.83
CA GLY A 58 4.83 -15.81 -0.48
C GLY A 58 5.71 -16.22 -1.66
N ALA A 59 5.26 -16.02 -2.90
CA ALA A 59 6.10 -16.19 -4.08
C ALA A 59 7.00 -14.96 -4.30
N ASP A 60 8.23 -15.18 -4.77
CA ASP A 60 9.10 -14.07 -5.19
C ASP A 60 8.45 -13.30 -6.33
N CYS A 61 8.40 -11.97 -6.20
CA CYS A 61 8.02 -11.09 -7.31
C CYS A 61 9.11 -11.12 -8.38
N LYS A 62 9.09 -12.12 -9.27
CA LYS A 62 10.03 -12.24 -10.38
C LYS A 62 9.61 -11.33 -11.53
N LYS A 63 10.39 -10.26 -11.72
CA LYS A 63 10.42 -9.53 -12.98
C LYS A 63 10.86 -10.53 -14.06
N ALA A 64 10.07 -10.65 -15.13
CA ALA A 64 10.52 -11.39 -16.31
C ALA A 64 11.73 -10.66 -16.93
#